data_AF-A0A0Q8XHU0-F1
#
_entry.id   AF-A0A0Q8XHU0-F1
#
_cell.length_a   1.000
_cell.length_b   1.000
_cell.length_c   1.000
_cell.angle_alpha   90.00
_cell.angle_beta   90.00
_cell.angle_gamma   90.00
#
_symmetry.space_group_name_H-M   'P 1'
#
loop_
_entity.id
_entity.type
_entity.pdbx_description
1 polymer ?
#
loop_
_entity_poly.entity_id
_entity_poly.type
_entity_poly.pdbx_seq_one_letter_code
_entity_poly.pdbx_strand_id
1 'polypeptide(L)'
;MRSGDQRRQAQVLVRLREVRMQSAAAALAEARAATAAAERERAEADAAADVADAAMAQARADLTTDPAEAERLLAVVDRSQFRRSVARSALNDAREAERLSVEAEAERRKAMILARARHDLLAEHAGQAVRRWARRQEERTALDNMEARRRS
;
A
#
# COMPACT_ATOMS: atom_id res chain seq x y z
N MET A 1 -37.90 14.38 -13.23
CA MET A 1 -37.28 13.76 -12.03
C MET A 1 -37.42 14.74 -10.86
N ARG A 2 -38.00 14.33 -9.72
CA ARG A 2 -38.24 15.25 -8.57
C ARG A 2 -36.91 15.57 -7.87
N SER A 3 -36.75 16.80 -7.39
CA SER A 3 -35.53 17.29 -6.73
C SER A 3 -35.12 16.48 -5.47
N GLY A 4 -36.09 15.86 -4.80
CA GLY A 4 -35.84 14.95 -3.67
C GLY A 4 -35.14 13.64 -4.07
N ASP A 5 -35.33 13.17 -5.31
CA ASP A 5 -34.72 11.93 -5.80
C ASP A 5 -33.27 12.17 -6.23
N GLN A 6 -32.98 13.33 -6.82
CA GLN A 6 -31.61 13.75 -7.14
C GLN A 6 -30.73 13.86 -5.87
N ARG A 7 -31.28 14.36 -4.77
CA ARG A 7 -30.56 14.44 -3.48
C ARG A 7 -30.20 13.06 -2.94
N ARG A 8 -31.18 12.15 -2.93
CA ARG A 8 -30.95 10.77 -2.47
C ARG A 8 -29.92 10.06 -3.33
N GLN A 9 -29.99 10.21 -4.65
CA GLN A 9 -28.99 9.67 -5.57
C GLN A 9 -27.58 10.23 -5.30
N ALA A 10 -27.44 11.54 -5.10
CA ALA A 10 -26.15 12.15 -4.79
C ALA A 10 -25.56 11.63 -3.47
N GLN A 11 -26.38 11.49 -2.42
CA GLN A 11 -25.94 10.92 -1.14
C GLN A 11 -25.50 9.46 -1.26
N VAL A 12 -26.24 8.64 -2.02
CA VAL A 12 -25.86 7.25 -2.30
C VAL A 12 -24.53 7.16 -3.05
N LEU A 13 -24.31 8.04 -4.03
CA LEU A 13 -23.05 8.08 -4.78
C LEU A 13 -21.86 8.47 -3.90
N VAL A 14 -22.02 9.45 -3.00
CA VAL A 14 -20.98 9.83 -2.03
C VAL A 14 -20.65 8.64 -1.13
N ARG A 15 -21.67 7.99 -0.56
CA ARG A 15 -21.48 6.80 0.30
C ARG A 15 -20.79 5.66 -0.43
N LEU A 16 -21.17 5.38 -1.67
CA LEU A 16 -20.49 4.38 -2.50
C LEU A 16 -19.01 4.74 -2.74
N ARG A 17 -18.72 6.02 -2.93
CA ARG A 17 -17.34 6.50 -3.13
C ARG A 17 -16.52 6.43 -1.85
N GLU A 18 -17.14 6.70 -0.70
CA GLU A 18 -16.55 6.54 0.63
C GLU A 18 -16.15 5.08 0.88
N VAL A 19 -17.04 4.12 0.60
CA VAL A 19 -16.72 2.68 0.70
C VAL A 19 -15.55 2.29 -0.19
N ARG A 20 -15.49 2.81 -1.43
CA ARG A 20 -14.35 2.57 -2.34
C ARG A 20 -13.05 3.19 -1.84
N MET A 21 -13.12 4.36 -1.20
CA MET A 21 -11.96 5.00 -0.57
C MET A 21 -11.48 4.18 0.63
N GLN A 22 -12.38 3.68 1.47
CA GLN A 22 -12.04 2.81 2.60
C GLN A 22 -11.41 1.50 2.13
N SER A 23 -11.94 0.88 1.07
CA SER A 23 -11.34 -0.32 0.45
C SER A 23 -9.95 -0.04 -0.12
N ALA A 24 -9.74 1.12 -0.78
CA ALA A 24 -8.42 1.52 -1.25
C ALA A 24 -7.43 1.78 -0.10
N ALA A 25 -7.92 2.31 1.03
CA ALA A 25 -7.11 2.51 2.22
C ALA A 25 -6.68 1.16 2.85
N ALA A 26 -7.59 0.18 2.92
CA ALA A 26 -7.27 -1.17 3.38
C ALA A 26 -6.23 -1.84 2.48
N ALA A 27 -6.40 -1.78 1.16
CA ALA A 27 -5.43 -2.31 0.21
C ALA A 27 -4.05 -1.64 0.30
N LEU A 28 -3.99 -0.34 0.61
CA LEU A 28 -2.72 0.35 0.88
C LEU A 28 -2.09 -0.10 2.20
N ALA A 29 -2.88 -0.35 3.24
CA ALA A 29 -2.37 -0.86 4.51
C ALA A 29 -1.79 -2.28 4.35
N GLU A 30 -2.47 -3.15 3.60
CA GLU A 30 -1.96 -4.48 3.24
C GLU A 30 -0.65 -4.40 2.45
N ALA A 31 -0.57 -3.52 1.45
CA ALA A 31 0.65 -3.35 0.66
C ALA A 31 1.84 -2.82 1.48
N ARG A 32 1.59 -1.94 2.45
CA ARG A 32 2.61 -1.48 3.41
C ARG A 32 3.09 -2.61 4.32
N ALA A 33 2.18 -3.44 4.80
CA ALA A 33 2.53 -4.61 5.61
C ALA A 33 3.37 -5.62 4.82
N ALA A 34 3.02 -5.86 3.55
CA ALA A 34 3.79 -6.70 2.64
C ALA A 34 5.19 -6.13 2.36
N THR A 35 5.30 -4.82 2.10
CA THR A 35 6.58 -4.14 1.91
C THR A 35 7.47 -4.25 3.15
N ALA A 36 6.93 -3.99 4.34
CA ALA A 36 7.67 -4.16 5.58
C ALA A 36 8.08 -5.62 5.85
N ALA A 37 7.31 -6.61 5.37
CA ALA A 37 7.69 -8.01 5.45
C ALA A 37 8.83 -8.35 4.49
N ALA A 38 8.77 -7.88 3.25
CA ALA A 38 9.82 -8.07 2.25
C ALA A 38 11.14 -7.38 2.65
N GLU A 39 11.08 -6.20 3.27
CA GLU A 39 12.26 -5.52 3.83
C GLU A 39 12.93 -6.37 4.93
N ARG A 40 12.15 -6.99 5.83
CA ARG A 40 12.67 -7.88 6.86
C ARG A 40 13.31 -9.13 6.26
N GLU A 41 12.63 -9.77 5.31
CA GLU A 41 13.15 -10.95 4.61
C GLU A 41 14.46 -10.64 3.88
N ARG A 42 14.54 -9.48 3.20
CA ARG A 42 15.78 -9.03 2.57
C ARG A 42 16.88 -8.81 3.60
N ALA A 43 16.59 -8.21 4.74
CA ALA A 43 17.58 -8.00 5.81
C ALA A 43 18.09 -9.34 6.38
N GLU A 44 17.22 -10.32 6.56
CA GLU A 44 17.59 -11.67 7.00
C GLU A 44 18.45 -12.39 5.94
N ALA A 45 18.09 -12.29 4.66
CA ALA A 45 18.85 -12.86 3.57
C ALA A 45 20.24 -12.21 3.40
N ASP A 46 20.34 -10.90 3.64
CA ASP A 46 21.60 -10.14 3.58
C ASP A 46 22.54 -10.60 4.71
N ALA A 47 22.03 -10.71 5.94
CA ALA A 47 22.78 -11.26 7.07
C ALA A 47 23.22 -12.72 6.81
N ALA A 48 22.37 -13.54 6.20
CA ALA A 48 22.73 -14.92 5.85
C ALA A 48 23.83 -14.97 4.77
N ALA A 49 23.79 -14.07 3.79
CA ALA A 49 24.82 -13.94 2.77
C ALA A 49 26.17 -13.51 3.37
N ASP A 50 26.17 -12.55 4.31
CA ASP A 50 27.36 -12.11 5.03
C ASP A 50 27.99 -13.26 5.84
N VAL A 51 27.18 -14.03 6.56
CA VAL A 51 27.64 -15.21 7.30
C VAL A 51 28.26 -16.25 6.35
N ALA A 52 27.64 -16.48 5.18
CA ALA A 52 28.16 -17.42 4.20
C ALA A 52 29.46 -16.92 3.52
N ASP A 53 29.57 -15.62 3.25
CA ASP A 53 30.78 -14.98 2.73
C ASP A 53 31.93 -15.09 3.74
N ALA A 54 31.67 -14.85 5.04
CA ALA A 54 32.64 -15.01 6.12
C ALA A 54 33.10 -16.47 6.27
N ALA A 55 32.16 -17.43 6.23
CA ALA A 55 32.49 -18.85 6.29
C ALA A 55 33.37 -19.31 5.11
N MET A 56 33.11 -18.79 3.91
CA MET A 56 33.93 -19.07 2.72
C MET A 56 35.34 -18.48 2.87
N ALA A 57 35.47 -17.27 3.41
CA ALA A 57 36.76 -16.65 3.68
C ALA A 57 37.58 -17.46 4.68
N GLN A 58 36.95 -17.92 5.77
CA GLN A 58 37.60 -18.77 6.77
C GLN A 58 38.04 -20.11 6.18
N ALA A 59 37.16 -20.81 5.45
CA ALA A 59 37.50 -22.09 4.84
C ALA A 59 38.69 -21.99 3.87
N ARG A 60 38.81 -20.88 3.14
CA ARG A 60 39.97 -20.60 2.28
C ARG A 60 41.24 -20.35 3.08
N ALA A 61 41.16 -19.61 4.18
CA ALA A 61 42.30 -19.35 5.05
C ALA A 61 42.82 -20.66 5.70
N ASP A 62 41.91 -21.51 6.18
CA ASP A 62 42.25 -22.80 6.77
C ASP A 62 42.98 -23.69 5.76
N LEU A 63 42.46 -23.79 4.52
CA LEU A 63 43.07 -24.56 3.44
C LEU A 63 44.51 -24.12 3.12
N THR A 64 44.83 -22.83 3.25
CA THR A 64 46.19 -22.33 3.01
C THR A 64 47.18 -22.62 4.13
N THR A 65 46.71 -23.02 5.31
CA THR A 65 47.51 -23.12 6.53
C THR A 65 47.94 -24.56 6.85
N ASP A 66 47.14 -25.56 6.47
CA ASP A 66 47.41 -26.97 6.79
C ASP A 66 47.37 -27.88 5.55
N PRO A 67 48.53 -28.15 4.93
CA PRO A 67 48.61 -29.03 3.77
C PRO A 67 48.41 -30.52 4.12
N ALA A 68 48.52 -30.93 5.38
CA ALA A 68 48.33 -32.32 5.78
C ALA A 68 46.84 -32.73 5.77
N GLU A 69 45.93 -31.77 5.94
CA GLU A 69 44.47 -31.96 5.91
C GLU A 69 43.82 -31.45 4.60
N ALA A 70 44.61 -31.25 3.54
CA ALA A 70 44.18 -30.56 2.32
C ALA A 70 42.90 -31.14 1.68
N GLU A 71 42.76 -32.47 1.57
CA GLU A 71 41.57 -33.10 0.99
C GLU A 71 40.30 -32.79 1.79
N ARG A 72 40.40 -32.81 3.12
CA ARG A 72 39.29 -32.51 4.02
C ARG A 72 38.92 -31.03 3.95
N LEU A 73 39.91 -30.15 3.93
CA LEU A 73 39.71 -28.70 3.85
C LEU A 73 39.14 -28.29 2.49
N LEU A 74 39.51 -28.96 1.39
CA LEU A 74 38.88 -28.78 0.08
C LEU A 74 37.38 -29.09 0.13
N ALA A 75 36.98 -30.18 0.77
CA ALA A 75 35.55 -30.51 0.93
C ALA A 75 34.79 -29.44 1.74
N VAL A 76 35.43 -28.81 2.73
CA VAL A 76 34.86 -27.69 3.50
C VAL A 76 34.71 -26.45 2.62
N VAL A 77 35.70 -26.15 1.78
CA VAL A 77 35.66 -25.04 0.82
C VAL A 77 34.52 -25.24 -0.19
N ASP A 78 34.39 -26.41 -0.79
CA ASP A 78 33.32 -26.72 -1.75
C ASP A 78 31.93 -26.55 -1.13
N ARG A 79 31.75 -27.06 0.09
CA ARG A 79 30.49 -26.90 0.82
C ARG A 79 30.19 -25.43 1.13
N SER A 80 31.21 -24.66 1.50
CA SER A 80 31.07 -23.23 1.79
C SER A 80 30.77 -22.42 0.53
N GLN A 81 31.37 -22.79 -0.61
CA GLN A 81 31.06 -22.20 -1.91
C GLN A 81 29.61 -22.45 -2.31
N PHE A 82 29.11 -23.68 -2.13
CA PHE A 82 27.71 -24.00 -2.40
C PHE A 82 26.77 -23.17 -1.51
N ARG A 83 27.01 -23.14 -0.19
CA ARG A 83 26.19 -22.36 0.75
C ARG A 83 26.18 -20.88 0.43
N ARG A 84 27.34 -20.32 0.08
CA ARG A 84 27.48 -18.93 -0.38
C ARG A 84 26.67 -18.66 -1.64
N SER A 85 26.71 -19.57 -2.62
CA SER A 85 25.92 -19.44 -3.84
C SER A 85 24.42 -19.43 -3.53
N VAL A 86 23.96 -20.33 -2.66
CA VAL A 86 22.55 -20.40 -2.23
C VAL A 86 22.13 -19.12 -1.51
N ALA A 87 22.92 -18.66 -0.54
CA ALA A 87 22.62 -17.45 0.23
C ALA A 87 22.55 -16.20 -0.66
N ARG A 88 23.45 -16.06 -1.63
CA ARG A 88 23.43 -14.96 -2.60
C ARG A 88 22.24 -15.03 -3.56
N SER A 89 21.82 -16.23 -3.96
CA SER A 89 20.60 -16.40 -4.74
C SER A 89 19.38 -15.94 -3.95
N ALA A 90 19.24 -16.42 -2.70
CA ALA A 90 18.15 -16.02 -1.82
C ALA A 90 18.13 -14.50 -1.56
N LEU A 91 19.29 -13.86 -1.39
CA LEU A 91 19.39 -12.42 -1.27
C LEU A 91 18.93 -11.68 -2.52
N ASN A 92 19.26 -12.18 -3.71
CA ASN A 92 18.79 -11.58 -4.96
C ASN A 92 17.27 -11.72 -5.10
N ASP A 93 16.72 -12.89 -4.77
CA ASP A 93 15.28 -13.14 -4.80
C ASP A 93 14.55 -12.21 -3.82
N ALA A 94 15.08 -12.05 -2.60
CA ALA A 94 14.51 -11.15 -1.58
C ALA A 94 14.58 -9.67 -1.99
N ARG A 95 15.68 -9.23 -2.63
CA ARG A 95 15.80 -7.88 -3.20
C ARG A 95 14.78 -7.61 -4.29
N GLU A 96 14.55 -8.60 -5.16
CA GLU A 96 13.55 -8.48 -6.21
C GLU A 96 12.13 -8.46 -5.62
N ALA A 97 11.84 -9.29 -4.62
CA ALA A 97 10.56 -9.28 -3.91
C ALA A 97 10.30 -7.94 -3.19
N GLU A 98 11.32 -7.36 -2.54
CA GLU A 98 11.27 -6.02 -1.94
C GLU A 98 10.94 -4.97 -3.00
N ARG A 99 11.66 -4.97 -4.13
CA ARG A 99 11.43 -4.04 -5.25
C ARG A 99 9.99 -4.11 -5.76
N LEU A 100 9.49 -5.31 -6.03
CA LEU A 100 8.12 -5.53 -6.49
C LEU A 100 7.08 -5.09 -5.46
N SER A 101 7.35 -5.31 -4.17
CA SER A 101 6.46 -4.88 -3.08
C SER A 101 6.39 -3.36 -2.96
N VAL A 102 7.53 -2.68 -3.07
CA VAL A 102 7.60 -1.20 -3.08
C VAL A 102 6.84 -0.61 -4.28
N GLU A 103 7.00 -1.21 -5.47
CA GLU A 103 6.25 -0.80 -6.67
C GLU A 103 4.74 -1.00 -6.49
N ALA A 104 4.33 -2.15 -5.94
CA ALA A 104 2.93 -2.40 -5.63
C ALA A 104 2.37 -1.41 -4.60
N GLU A 105 3.12 -1.08 -3.54
CA GLU A 105 2.70 -0.08 -2.56
C GLU A 105 2.54 1.30 -3.22
N ALA A 106 3.47 1.70 -4.08
CA ALA A 106 3.39 2.97 -4.80
C ALA A 106 2.11 3.06 -5.67
N GLU A 107 1.75 1.98 -6.37
CA GLU A 107 0.50 1.92 -7.13
C GLU A 107 -0.74 1.97 -6.24
N ARG A 108 -0.75 1.26 -5.10
CA ARG A 108 -1.85 1.36 -4.12
C ARG A 108 -1.97 2.76 -3.53
N ARG A 109 -0.85 3.44 -3.29
CA ARG A 109 -0.82 4.82 -2.80
C ARG A 109 -1.44 5.78 -3.81
N LYS A 110 -1.08 5.66 -5.10
CA LYS A 110 -1.69 6.43 -6.19
C LYS A 110 -3.21 6.17 -6.25
N ALA A 111 -3.63 4.91 -6.19
CA ALA A 111 -5.03 4.53 -6.21
C ALA A 111 -5.82 5.14 -5.04
N MET A 112 -5.25 5.16 -3.83
CA MET A 112 -5.85 5.78 -2.65
C MET A 112 -6.01 7.30 -2.81
N ILE A 113 -4.98 7.99 -3.31
CA ILE A 113 -5.03 9.43 -3.59
C ILE A 113 -6.16 9.75 -4.58
N LEU A 114 -6.25 8.99 -5.67
CA LEU A 114 -7.33 9.13 -6.66
C LEU A 114 -8.70 8.79 -6.08
N ALA A 115 -8.79 7.78 -5.20
CA ALA A 115 -10.02 7.42 -4.54
C ALA A 115 -10.55 8.57 -3.68
N ARG A 116 -9.66 9.16 -2.87
CA ARG A 116 -9.94 10.31 -2.02
C ARG A 116 -10.32 11.55 -2.83
N ALA A 117 -9.53 11.93 -3.83
CA ALA A 117 -9.83 13.10 -4.66
C ALA A 117 -11.22 13.01 -5.31
N ARG A 118 -11.60 11.84 -5.82
CA ARG A 118 -12.95 11.63 -6.40
C ARG A 118 -14.05 11.61 -5.34
N HIS A 119 -13.77 11.14 -4.13
CA HIS A 119 -14.69 11.24 -3.00
C HIS A 119 -14.95 12.70 -2.63
N ASP A 120 -13.88 13.46 -2.40
CA ASP A 120 -13.94 14.83 -1.91
C ASP A 120 -14.68 15.73 -2.91
N LEU A 121 -14.41 15.58 -4.21
CA LEU A 121 -15.14 16.28 -5.28
C LEU A 121 -16.65 16.00 -5.25
N LEU A 122 -17.05 14.72 -5.12
CA LEU A 122 -18.46 14.35 -5.09
C LEU A 122 -19.15 14.81 -3.80
N ALA A 123 -18.46 14.70 -2.66
CA ALA A 123 -18.97 15.16 -1.37
C ALA A 123 -19.20 16.67 -1.38
N GLU A 124 -18.29 17.43 -1.97
CA GLU A 124 -18.44 18.88 -2.12
C GLU A 124 -19.66 19.23 -3.00
N HIS A 125 -19.77 18.63 -4.19
CA HIS A 125 -20.90 18.88 -5.08
C HIS A 125 -22.24 18.50 -4.44
N ALA A 126 -22.31 17.36 -3.75
CA ALA A 126 -23.50 16.95 -3.02
C ALA A 126 -23.85 17.94 -1.90
N GLY A 127 -22.85 18.40 -1.13
CA GLY A 127 -23.04 19.40 -0.08
C GLY A 127 -23.54 20.74 -0.63
N GLN A 128 -22.98 21.22 -1.75
CA GLN A 128 -23.45 22.42 -2.43
C GLN A 128 -24.90 22.28 -2.93
N ALA A 129 -25.27 21.12 -3.49
CA ALA A 129 -26.63 20.86 -3.95
C ALA A 129 -27.64 20.87 -2.79
N VAL A 130 -27.28 20.28 -1.64
CA VAL A 130 -28.09 20.31 -0.41
C VAL A 130 -28.28 21.74 0.08
N ARG A 131 -27.22 22.55 0.15
CA ARG A 131 -27.30 23.97 0.55
C ARG A 131 -28.19 24.80 -0.37
N ARG A 132 -28.04 24.64 -1.69
CA ARG A 132 -28.91 25.33 -2.68
C ARG A 132 -30.37 24.94 -2.53
N TRP A 133 -30.65 23.67 -2.25
CA TRP A 133 -32.02 23.23 -2.02
C TRP A 133 -32.62 23.79 -0.72
N ALA A 134 -31.86 23.77 0.38
CA ALA A 134 -32.29 24.34 1.65
C ALA A 134 -32.68 25.81 1.50
N ARG A 135 -31.82 26.60 0.83
CA ARG A 135 -32.10 28.01 0.52
C ARG A 135 -33.40 28.22 -0.26
N ARG A 136 -33.67 27.40 -1.28
CA ARG A 136 -34.93 27.47 -2.05
C ARG A 136 -36.15 27.10 -1.21
N GLN A 137 -36.02 26.18 -0.24
CA GLN A 137 -37.13 25.87 0.67
C GLN A 137 -37.39 27.03 1.63
N GLU A 138 -36.34 27.64 2.19
CA GLU A 138 -36.46 28.83 3.03
C GLU A 138 -37.15 29.99 2.29
N GLU A 139 -36.73 30.27 1.06
CA GLU A 139 -37.34 31.29 0.18
C GLU A 139 -38.82 31.00 -0.08
N ARG A 140 -39.17 29.73 -0.38
CA ARG A 140 -40.55 29.32 -0.60
C ARG A 140 -41.41 29.48 0.65
N THR A 141 -40.92 29.01 1.80
CA THR A 141 -41.64 29.16 3.08
C THR A 141 -41.82 30.64 3.44
N ALA A 142 -40.84 31.49 3.16
CA ALA A 142 -40.97 32.93 3.36
C ALA A 142 -42.07 33.55 2.49
N LEU A 143 -42.15 33.17 1.20
CA LEU A 143 -43.20 33.62 0.29
C LEU A 143 -44.58 33.12 0.72
N ASP A 144 -44.71 31.82 1.05
CA ASP A 144 -45.96 31.22 1.53
C ASP A 144 -46.47 31.95 2.79
N ASN A 145 -45.57 32.30 3.72
CA ASN A 145 -45.90 33.09 4.91
C ASN A 145 -46.34 34.52 4.59
N MET A 146 -45.72 35.18 3.61
CA MET A 146 -46.15 36.51 3.17
C MET A 146 -47.52 36.48 2.50
N GLU A 147 -47.80 35.46 1.69
CA GLU A 147 -49.12 35.27 1.07
C GLU A 147 -50.20 34.99 2.10
N ALA A 148 -49.93 34.13 3.10
CA ALA A 148 -50.85 33.86 4.19
C ALA A 148 -51.21 35.14 4.96
N ARG A 149 -50.23 36.01 5.22
CA ARG A 149 -50.45 37.32 5.85
C ARG A 149 -51.26 38.29 4.99
N ARG A 150 -51.21 38.19 3.67
CA ARG A 150 -52.00 39.05 2.75
C ARG A 150 -53.46 38.60 2.61
N ARG A 151 -53.74 37.32 2.90
CA ARG A 151 -55.09 36.72 2.80
C ARG A 151 -55.85 36.73 4.13
N SER A 152 -55.18 37.08 5.23
CA SER A 152 -55.75 37.34 6.55
C SER A 152 -56.00 38.83 6.74
#